data_AF-A0A1F3P675-F1
#
_entry.id   AF-A0A1F3P675-F1
#
_cell.length_a   1.000
_cell.length_b   1.000
_cell.length_c   1.000
_cell.angle_alpha   90.00
_cell.angle_beta   90.00
_cell.angle_gamma   90.00
#
_symmetry.space_group_name_H-M   'P 1'
#
loop_
_entity.id
_entity.type
_entity.pdbx_description
1 polymer ?
#
loop_
_entity_poly.entity_id
_entity_poly.type
_entity_poly.pdbx_seq_one_letter_code
_entity_poly.pdbx_strand_id
1 'polypeptide(L)'
;MKFYIGLLPIMLLLSCEKKDVEMRLPGFDTPIITGFELRGENGEFRGKKGIPNIRLGDKSNDSKSSDYYFRCTPNPTSDYLYIHFKMPADSILKRIWITQAIYYTEENSESEIDPNLAKIGGTAILEFETIENFFFIEMKKFENNGSSKNNGKRIPDGFYRVYVQTDNVLLWDNIYFTNQ
;
A
#
# COMPACT_ATOMS: atom_id res chain seq x y z
N MET A 1 7.42 -46.69 57.74
CA MET A 1 7.38 -45.32 57.21
C MET A 1 8.56 -45.16 56.25
N LYS A 2 8.35 -45.16 54.93
CA LYS A 2 9.40 -44.92 53.92
C LYS A 2 8.92 -43.80 53.00
N PHE A 3 9.81 -42.85 52.78
CA PHE A 3 9.62 -41.57 52.10
C PHE A 3 9.26 -41.72 50.63
N TYR A 4 8.14 -41.12 50.22
CA TYR A 4 7.87 -40.71 48.83
C TYR A 4 8.07 -39.20 48.76
N ILE A 5 9.30 -38.75 48.54
CA ILE A 5 9.58 -37.35 48.20
C ILE A 5 10.49 -37.37 46.98
N GLY A 6 9.91 -37.11 45.82
CA GLY A 6 10.67 -37.09 44.58
C GLY A 6 9.82 -36.97 43.33
N LEU A 7 8.78 -36.12 43.33
CA LEU A 7 8.00 -35.82 42.12
C LEU A 7 7.24 -34.49 42.24
N LEU A 8 7.91 -33.45 42.74
CA LEU A 8 7.30 -32.12 42.89
C LEU A 8 8.13 -30.88 42.46
N PRO A 9 9.19 -30.95 41.63
CA PRO A 9 9.74 -29.72 41.04
C PRO A 9 9.41 -29.52 39.56
N ILE A 10 8.59 -30.37 38.91
CA ILE A 10 8.34 -30.28 37.46
C ILE A 10 7.13 -29.39 37.10
N MET A 11 6.23 -29.09 38.04
CA MET A 11 5.04 -28.26 37.74
C MET A 11 5.29 -26.75 37.68
N LEU A 12 6.50 -26.25 37.99
CA LEU A 12 6.80 -24.81 37.97
C LEU A 12 7.45 -24.30 36.68
N LEU A 13 7.64 -25.14 35.65
CA LEU A 13 8.29 -24.74 34.39
C LEU A 13 7.33 -24.52 33.20
N LEU A 14 6.00 -24.56 33.41
CA LEU A 14 5.02 -24.40 32.31
C LEU A 14 4.34 -23.03 32.26
N SER A 15 4.77 -22.04 33.05
CA SER A 15 4.32 -20.66 32.85
C SER A 15 5.13 -19.99 31.73
N CYS A 16 5.00 -20.51 30.51
CA CYS A 16 5.41 -19.81 29.31
C CYS A 16 4.36 -18.72 29.08
N GLU A 17 4.59 -17.52 29.59
CA GLU A 17 3.83 -16.35 29.16
C GLU A 17 3.94 -16.28 27.63
N LYS A 18 2.82 -16.50 26.94
CA LYS A 18 2.64 -15.94 25.61
C LYS A 18 2.62 -14.42 25.80
N LYS A 19 3.81 -13.82 25.75
CA LYS A 19 3.92 -12.44 25.31
C LYS A 19 3.31 -12.44 23.92
N ASP A 20 2.13 -11.88 23.80
CA ASP A 20 1.63 -11.37 22.53
C ASP A 20 2.68 -10.37 22.06
N VAL A 21 3.68 -10.89 21.33
CA VAL A 21 4.54 -10.09 20.49
C VAL A 21 3.58 -9.59 19.42
N GLU A 22 3.01 -8.42 19.69
CA GLU A 22 2.43 -7.56 18.68
C GLU A 22 3.53 -7.44 17.62
N MET A 23 3.45 -8.28 16.59
CA MET A 23 4.39 -8.35 15.49
C MET A 23 4.15 -7.07 14.72
N ARG A 24 4.68 -5.95 15.22
CA ARG A 24 4.77 -4.71 14.48
C ARG A 24 5.66 -5.07 13.30
N LEU A 25 5.02 -5.22 12.14
CA LEU A 25 5.70 -5.21 10.86
C LEU A 25 6.74 -4.08 10.93
N PRO A 26 7.99 -4.30 10.48
CA PRO A 26 9.00 -3.25 10.47
C PRO A 26 8.35 -2.02 9.83
N GLY A 27 8.28 -0.91 10.58
CA GLY A 27 7.65 0.30 10.10
C GLY A 27 8.35 0.67 8.80
N PHE A 28 7.67 0.47 7.67
CA PHE A 28 8.23 0.84 6.38
C PHE A 28 8.44 2.35 6.40
N ASP A 29 9.55 2.82 5.85
CA ASP A 29 9.74 4.25 5.65
C ASP A 29 8.63 4.78 4.73
N THR A 30 8.17 6.01 4.97
CA THR A 30 7.20 6.67 4.08
C THR A 30 7.80 6.71 2.67
N PRO A 31 7.11 6.19 1.63
CA PRO A 31 7.67 6.17 0.28
C PRO A 31 7.88 7.59 -0.25
N ILE A 32 9.06 7.82 -0.81
CA ILE A 32 9.37 9.04 -1.57
C ILE A 32 9.01 8.78 -3.03
N ILE A 33 8.18 9.65 -3.61
CA ILE A 33 7.83 9.64 -5.02
C ILE A 33 8.45 10.84 -5.73
N THR A 34 8.95 10.61 -6.94
CA THR A 34 9.65 11.64 -7.74
C THR A 34 8.84 12.12 -8.94
N GLY A 35 7.64 11.58 -9.10
CA GLY A 35 6.74 11.86 -10.22
C GLY A 35 5.57 10.89 -10.29
N PHE A 36 4.64 11.16 -11.19
CA PHE A 36 3.52 10.27 -11.53
C PHE A 36 3.08 10.47 -12.99
N GLU A 37 2.36 9.49 -13.53
CA GLU A 37 1.78 9.59 -14.88
C GLU A 37 0.37 10.20 -14.82
N LEU A 38 0.11 11.18 -15.68
CA LEU A 38 -1.21 11.76 -15.86
C LEU A 38 -2.05 10.82 -16.72
N ARG A 39 -3.20 10.39 -16.20
CA ARG A 39 -4.14 9.52 -16.92
C ARG A 39 -5.55 10.05 -16.79
N GLY A 40 -6.27 10.13 -17.91
CA GLY A 40 -7.69 10.50 -17.87
C GLY A 40 -8.56 9.30 -17.51
N GLU A 41 -9.88 9.49 -17.45
CA GLU A 41 -10.81 8.50 -16.89
C GLU A 41 -10.74 7.11 -17.56
N ASN A 42 -10.44 7.05 -18.86
CA ASN A 42 -10.36 5.79 -19.61
C ASN A 42 -8.97 5.15 -19.60
N GLY A 43 -8.04 5.68 -18.78
CA GLY A 43 -6.67 5.20 -18.69
C GLY A 43 -5.78 5.64 -19.84
N GLU A 44 -6.20 6.63 -20.64
CA GLU A 44 -5.35 7.22 -21.66
C GLU A 44 -4.23 8.04 -21.03
N PHE A 45 -3.00 7.82 -21.51
CA PHE A 45 -1.83 8.55 -21.03
C PHE A 45 -1.87 10.00 -21.54
N ARG A 46 -1.75 10.95 -20.62
CA ARG A 46 -1.80 12.41 -20.90
C ARG A 46 -0.48 13.12 -20.64
N GLY A 47 0.51 12.45 -20.07
CA GLY A 47 1.82 13.02 -19.77
C GLY A 47 2.38 12.54 -18.45
N LYS A 48 3.44 13.20 -17.98
CA LYS A 48 4.08 12.93 -16.68
C LYS A 48 4.29 14.24 -15.94
N LYS A 49 4.23 14.17 -14.61
CA LYS A 49 4.75 15.20 -13.72
C LYS A 49 5.98 14.64 -13.00
N GLY A 50 7.10 15.35 -13.06
CA GLY A 50 8.39 14.86 -12.53
C GLY A 50 8.94 13.65 -13.30
N ILE A 51 9.79 12.87 -12.64
CA ILE A 51 10.36 11.62 -13.17
C ILE A 51 9.78 10.47 -12.33
N PRO A 52 8.71 9.79 -12.78
CA PRO A 52 8.02 8.82 -11.95
C PRO A 52 8.90 7.60 -11.63
N ASN A 53 9.15 7.36 -10.34
CA ASN A 53 9.79 6.15 -9.82
C ASN A 53 8.76 5.03 -9.62
N ILE A 54 8.11 4.60 -10.70
CA ILE A 54 7.02 3.60 -10.73
C ILE A 54 7.48 2.28 -11.32
N ARG A 55 6.78 1.19 -10.97
CA ARG A 55 6.93 -0.13 -11.58
C ARG A 55 5.55 -0.67 -11.94
N LEU A 56 5.10 -0.37 -13.15
CA LEU A 56 3.79 -0.75 -13.65
C LEU A 56 3.74 -2.18 -14.17
N GLY A 57 4.88 -2.78 -14.53
CA GLY A 57 4.94 -4.17 -14.96
C GLY A 57 6.21 -4.90 -14.56
N ASP A 58 6.20 -6.23 -14.74
CA ASP A 58 7.26 -7.12 -14.29
C ASP A 58 8.55 -6.98 -15.11
N LYS A 59 8.43 -6.75 -16.43
CA LYS A 59 9.56 -6.61 -17.38
C LYS A 59 9.80 -5.16 -17.79
N SER A 60 8.73 -4.41 -18.03
CA SER A 60 8.74 -3.01 -18.41
C SER A 60 7.51 -2.27 -17.87
N ASN A 61 7.52 -0.94 -17.94
CA ASN A 61 6.38 -0.11 -17.57
C ASN A 61 5.33 0.04 -18.70
N ASP A 62 5.25 -0.92 -19.62
CA ASP A 62 4.22 -0.97 -20.65
C ASP A 62 3.47 -2.30 -20.65
N SER A 63 2.20 -2.24 -21.06
CA SER A 63 1.31 -3.40 -21.05
C SER A 63 1.57 -4.39 -22.17
N LYS A 64 2.41 -4.07 -23.16
CA LYS A 64 2.64 -4.96 -24.32
C LYS A 64 3.72 -5.98 -24.00
N SER A 65 4.82 -5.58 -23.37
CA SER A 65 5.93 -6.50 -23.06
C SER A 65 5.89 -7.14 -21.67
N SER A 66 5.06 -6.65 -20.75
CA SER A 66 4.91 -7.23 -19.41
C SER A 66 3.76 -8.24 -19.33
N ASP A 67 3.97 -9.36 -18.64
CA ASP A 67 2.94 -10.37 -18.40
C ASP A 67 2.06 -9.97 -17.22
N TYR A 68 2.69 -9.35 -16.22
CA TYR A 68 2.03 -8.68 -15.11
C TYR A 68 2.14 -7.19 -15.35
N TYR A 69 1.00 -6.52 -15.51
CA TYR A 69 0.95 -5.08 -15.65
C TYR A 69 -0.26 -4.52 -14.93
N PHE A 70 -0.12 -3.37 -14.31
CA PHE A 70 -1.26 -2.65 -13.77
C PHE A 70 -1.12 -1.14 -13.97
N ARG A 71 -2.26 -0.45 -13.86
CA ARG A 71 -2.29 1.01 -13.85
C ARG A 71 -3.47 1.52 -13.04
N CYS A 72 -3.25 2.67 -12.42
CA CYS A 72 -4.29 3.42 -11.71
C CYS A 72 -4.86 4.53 -12.59
N THR A 73 -6.19 4.70 -12.56
CA THR A 73 -6.90 5.71 -13.36
C THR A 73 -8.20 6.20 -12.68
N PRO A 74 -8.59 7.47 -12.83
CA PRO A 74 -7.80 8.57 -13.36
C PRO A 74 -6.62 8.92 -12.43
N ASN A 75 -5.67 9.70 -12.94
CA ASN A 75 -4.60 10.27 -12.13
C ASN A 75 -4.28 11.69 -12.66
N PRO A 76 -4.58 12.77 -11.91
CA PRO A 76 -5.11 12.80 -10.54
C PRO A 76 -6.48 12.13 -10.36
N THR A 77 -6.77 11.71 -9.13
CA THR A 77 -8.04 11.09 -8.72
C THR A 77 -8.73 11.95 -7.65
N SER A 78 -10.07 11.94 -7.62
CA SER A 78 -10.87 12.68 -6.62
C SER A 78 -11.94 11.83 -5.93
N ASP A 79 -12.68 11.03 -6.68
CA ASP A 79 -13.88 10.35 -6.18
C ASP A 79 -13.66 8.86 -6.08
N TYR A 80 -12.99 8.32 -7.10
CA TYR A 80 -12.80 6.92 -7.31
C TYR A 80 -11.45 6.66 -7.96
N LEU A 81 -10.90 5.49 -7.64
CA LEU A 81 -9.73 4.96 -8.30
C LEU A 81 -10.09 3.62 -8.94
N TYR A 82 -9.90 3.53 -10.26
CA TYR A 82 -9.90 2.26 -10.97
C TYR A 82 -8.48 1.73 -11.06
N ILE A 83 -8.33 0.45 -10.78
CA ILE A 83 -7.10 -0.29 -10.96
C ILE A 83 -7.35 -1.37 -12.01
N HIS A 84 -6.65 -1.23 -13.14
CA HIS A 84 -6.72 -2.20 -14.23
C HIS A 84 -5.52 -3.12 -14.15
N PHE A 85 -5.77 -4.41 -14.25
CA PHE A 85 -4.74 -5.44 -14.26
C PHE A 85 -4.71 -6.16 -15.61
N LYS A 86 -3.49 -6.44 -16.07
CA LYS A 86 -3.19 -7.47 -17.07
C LYS A 86 -2.35 -8.51 -16.34
N MET A 87 -2.84 -9.73 -16.33
CA MET A 87 -2.21 -10.87 -15.66
C MET A 87 -2.21 -12.07 -16.59
N PRO A 88 -1.30 -13.05 -16.41
CA PRO A 88 -1.29 -14.26 -17.23
C PRO A 88 -2.51 -15.17 -17.00
N ALA A 89 -3.20 -15.01 -15.85
CA ALA A 89 -4.46 -15.70 -15.56
C ALA A 89 -5.39 -14.84 -14.71
N ASP A 90 -6.70 -14.98 -14.94
CA ASP A 90 -7.74 -14.19 -14.26
C ASP A 90 -7.91 -14.57 -12.79
N SER A 91 -7.52 -15.79 -12.39
CA SER A 91 -7.69 -16.29 -11.02
C SER A 91 -6.56 -15.92 -10.06
N ILE A 92 -5.61 -15.08 -10.48
CA ILE A 92 -4.45 -14.75 -9.65
C ILE A 92 -4.86 -13.75 -8.56
N LEU A 93 -4.60 -14.10 -7.30
CA LEU A 93 -4.82 -13.23 -6.14
C LEU A 93 -3.89 -12.02 -6.18
N LYS A 94 -4.47 -10.85 -5.93
CA LYS A 94 -3.80 -9.55 -5.91
C LYS A 94 -4.05 -8.95 -4.53
N ARG A 95 -2.98 -8.70 -3.78
CA ARG A 95 -3.01 -7.83 -2.59
C ARG A 95 -2.69 -6.41 -3.02
N ILE A 96 -3.55 -5.48 -2.66
CA ILE A 96 -3.46 -4.07 -3.04
C ILE A 96 -3.38 -3.26 -1.76
N TRP A 97 -2.44 -2.35 -1.67
CA TRP A 97 -2.42 -1.40 -0.54
C TRP A 97 -1.99 -0.01 -0.99
N ILE A 98 -2.51 0.99 -0.29
CA ILE A 98 -2.25 2.40 -0.56
C ILE A 98 -1.55 2.99 0.64
N THR A 99 -0.43 3.67 0.43
CA THR A 99 0.33 4.36 1.46
C THR A 99 0.47 5.84 1.10
N GLN A 100 0.41 6.73 2.08
CA GLN A 100 0.77 8.12 1.87
C GLN A 100 2.25 8.23 1.47
N ALA A 101 2.58 9.16 0.58
CA ALA A 101 3.90 9.36 0.04
C ALA A 101 4.36 10.82 0.16
N ILE A 102 5.68 11.00 0.20
CA ILE A 102 6.33 12.32 0.12
C ILE A 102 6.65 12.59 -1.36
N TYR A 103 6.23 13.72 -1.88
CA TYR A 103 6.62 14.15 -3.23
C TYR A 103 7.90 14.98 -3.17
N TYR A 104 8.95 14.46 -3.79
CA TYR A 104 10.26 15.06 -3.83
C TYR A 104 10.70 15.27 -5.29
N THR A 105 11.00 16.50 -5.65
CA THR A 105 11.59 16.86 -6.94
C THR A 105 12.94 17.51 -6.70
N GLU A 106 13.85 17.45 -7.68
CA GLU A 106 15.18 18.09 -7.58
C GLU A 106 15.08 19.61 -7.35
N GLU A 107 13.93 20.23 -7.67
CA GLU A 107 13.62 21.63 -7.36
C GLU A 107 13.26 21.87 -5.87
N ASN A 108 12.89 20.84 -5.12
CA ASN A 108 12.58 20.91 -3.69
C ASN A 108 13.85 20.55 -2.91
N SER A 109 14.37 21.49 -2.12
CA SER A 109 15.48 21.19 -1.22
C SER A 109 15.07 20.15 -0.16
N GLU A 110 15.97 19.26 0.28
CA GLU A 110 15.67 18.29 1.36
C GLU A 110 15.17 18.99 2.65
N SER A 111 15.51 20.26 2.83
CA SER A 111 15.02 21.14 3.90
C SER A 111 13.53 21.50 3.85
N GLU A 112 12.83 21.23 2.73
CA GLU A 112 11.39 21.50 2.57
C GLU A 112 10.50 20.28 2.84
N ILE A 113 11.10 19.11 3.08
CA ILE A 113 10.34 17.93 3.48
C ILE A 113 9.84 18.17 4.91
N ASP A 114 8.53 18.42 5.06
CA ASP A 114 7.90 18.53 6.37
C ASP A 114 8.26 17.27 7.19
N PRO A 115 9.02 17.40 8.29
CA PRO A 115 9.45 16.26 9.09
C PRO A 115 8.26 15.50 9.72
N ASN A 116 7.05 16.07 9.71
CA ASN A 116 5.84 15.35 10.09
C ASN A 116 5.31 14.42 8.99
N LEU A 117 5.63 14.64 7.72
CA LEU A 117 5.33 13.69 6.63
C LEU A 117 6.19 12.41 6.73
N ALA A 118 7.44 12.55 7.20
CA ALA A 118 8.30 11.41 7.50
C ALA A 118 7.79 10.57 8.69
N LYS A 119 6.95 11.15 9.58
CA LYS A 119 6.38 10.46 10.75
C LYS A 119 5.16 9.61 10.45
N ILE A 120 4.56 9.72 9.26
CA ILE A 120 3.33 8.98 8.93
C ILE A 120 3.62 7.48 8.73
N GLY A 121 4.88 7.13 8.44
CA GLY A 121 5.28 5.76 8.14
C GLY A 121 4.65 5.27 6.82
N GLY A 122 5.31 4.33 6.16
CA GLY A 122 4.79 3.60 5.00
C GLY A 122 3.66 2.61 5.37
N THR A 123 2.88 2.91 6.41
CA THR A 123 1.74 2.10 6.82
C THR A 123 0.64 2.23 5.78
N ALA A 124 0.03 1.12 5.40
CA ALA A 124 -1.11 1.17 4.51
C ALA A 124 -2.27 1.92 5.17
N ILE A 125 -2.84 2.88 4.44
CA ILE A 125 -4.08 3.55 4.80
C ILE A 125 -5.30 2.75 4.32
N LEU A 126 -5.11 1.94 3.27
CA LEU A 126 -6.10 1.07 2.64
C LEU A 126 -5.42 -0.24 2.26
N GLU A 127 -6.08 -1.36 2.50
CA GLU A 127 -5.63 -2.69 2.07
C GLU A 127 -6.82 -3.50 1.53
N PHE A 128 -6.60 -4.20 0.41
CA PHE A 128 -7.62 -5.01 -0.26
C PHE A 128 -6.99 -6.28 -0.84
N GLU A 129 -7.83 -7.29 -1.02
CA GLU A 129 -7.51 -8.48 -1.80
C GLU A 129 -8.57 -8.67 -2.89
N THR A 130 -8.14 -9.04 -4.10
CA THR A 130 -9.05 -9.34 -5.21
C THR A 130 -8.44 -10.34 -6.19
N ILE A 131 -9.29 -11.07 -6.89
CA ILE A 131 -8.91 -11.84 -8.08
C ILE A 131 -9.30 -11.12 -9.37
N GLU A 132 -10.13 -10.08 -9.30
CA GLU A 132 -10.63 -9.39 -10.48
C GLU A 132 -9.53 -8.64 -11.25
N ASN A 133 -9.70 -8.49 -12.56
CA ASN A 133 -8.79 -7.71 -13.40
C ASN A 133 -9.15 -6.21 -13.48
N PHE A 134 -10.27 -5.83 -12.88
CA PHE A 134 -10.70 -4.45 -12.76
C PHE A 134 -11.21 -4.25 -11.34
N PHE A 135 -10.59 -3.33 -10.60
CA PHE A 135 -10.93 -3.09 -9.20
C PHE A 135 -11.25 -1.61 -8.98
N PHE A 136 -12.33 -1.34 -8.26
CA PHE A 136 -12.84 -0.01 -7.98
C PHE A 136 -12.68 0.31 -6.50
N ILE A 137 -12.16 1.49 -6.20
CA ILE A 137 -12.03 2.02 -4.83
C ILE A 137 -12.76 3.36 -4.76
N GLU A 138 -13.76 3.47 -3.88
CA GLU A 138 -14.36 4.76 -3.52
C GLU A 138 -13.38 5.51 -2.60
N MET A 139 -12.79 6.60 -3.08
CA MET A 139 -11.75 7.34 -2.36
C MET A 139 -12.34 8.40 -1.40
N LYS A 140 -13.59 8.81 -1.64
CA LYS A 140 -14.29 9.84 -0.83
C LYS A 140 -14.81 9.35 0.52
N LYS A 141 -14.90 8.04 0.74
CA LYS A 141 -15.40 7.44 1.97
C LYS A 141 -14.55 6.24 2.31
N PHE A 142 -13.78 6.32 3.39
CA PHE A 142 -13.14 5.14 3.93
C PHE A 142 -13.55 4.90 5.38
N GLU A 143 -14.10 3.70 5.62
CA GLU A 143 -14.24 3.13 6.95
C GLU A 143 -13.18 2.04 7.07
N ASN A 144 -12.24 2.24 8.01
CA ASN A 144 -11.16 1.29 8.24
C ASN A 144 -11.75 0.03 8.89
N ASN A 145 -11.73 -1.12 8.20
CA ASN A 145 -12.27 -2.40 8.69
C ASN A 145 -11.40 -3.08 9.77
N GLY A 146 -10.84 -2.28 10.68
CA GLY A 146 -10.00 -2.76 11.77
C GLY A 146 -10.03 -1.78 12.93
N SER A 147 -10.99 -1.97 13.83
CA SER A 147 -10.87 -1.56 15.24
C SER A 147 -10.50 -0.10 15.51
N SER A 148 -11.14 0.87 14.87
CA SER A 148 -11.21 2.22 15.44
C SER A 148 -12.36 3.01 14.87
N LYS A 149 -13.13 3.64 15.76
CA LYS A 149 -14.20 4.60 15.47
C LYS A 149 -13.64 5.78 14.66
N ASN A 150 -13.50 5.65 13.35
CA ASN A 150 -13.20 6.75 12.46
C ASN A 150 -14.44 7.03 11.61
N ASN A 151 -15.29 7.92 12.12
CA ASN A 151 -16.45 8.47 11.44
C ASN A 151 -16.04 9.04 10.06
N GLY A 152 -16.28 8.31 8.96
CA GLY A 152 -16.26 8.84 7.60
C GLY A 152 -15.08 9.75 7.23
N LYS A 153 -13.86 9.42 7.68
CA LYS A 153 -12.70 10.29 7.45
C LYS A 153 -12.30 10.22 5.98
N ARG A 154 -12.37 11.36 5.29
CA ARG A 154 -11.90 11.49 3.90
C ARG A 154 -10.40 11.27 3.84
N ILE A 155 -9.93 10.66 2.75
CA ILE A 155 -8.50 10.63 2.41
C ILE A 155 -8.06 12.09 2.20
N PRO A 156 -6.97 12.55 2.83
CA PRO A 156 -6.51 13.92 2.63
C PRO A 156 -5.92 14.12 1.23
N ASP A 157 -5.98 15.34 0.71
CA ASP A 157 -5.27 15.69 -0.52
C ASP A 157 -3.79 15.39 -0.37
N GLY A 158 -3.17 14.84 -1.41
CA GLY A 158 -1.75 14.54 -1.38
C GLY A 158 -1.32 13.44 -2.32
N PHE A 159 -0.09 13.01 -2.09
CA PHE A 159 0.56 12.00 -2.90
C PHE A 159 0.50 10.65 -2.22
N TYR A 160 0.27 9.62 -3.02
CA TYR A 160 0.15 8.26 -2.55
C TYR A 160 0.88 7.32 -3.49
N ARG A 161 1.31 6.19 -2.93
CA ARG A 161 1.77 5.05 -3.72
C ARG A 161 0.76 3.92 -3.56
N VAL A 162 0.35 3.37 -4.69
CA VAL A 162 -0.49 2.18 -4.78
C VAL A 162 0.44 1.02 -5.08
N TYR A 163 0.46 0.03 -4.22
CA TYR A 163 1.19 -1.20 -4.41
C TYR A 163 0.23 -2.32 -4.79
N VAL A 164 0.73 -3.20 -5.65
CA VAL A 164 0.04 -4.43 -6.04
C VAL A 164 1.07 -5.55 -5.92
N GLN A 165 0.78 -6.54 -5.10
CA GLN A 165 1.55 -7.77 -5.09
C GLN A 165 0.71 -8.97 -5.48
N THR A 166 1.31 -9.78 -6.32
CA THR A 166 0.68 -10.94 -6.93
C THR A 166 1.76 -11.97 -7.21
N ASP A 167 1.53 -13.22 -6.82
CA ASP A 167 2.56 -14.27 -6.81
C ASP A 167 3.88 -13.76 -6.17
N ASN A 168 4.93 -13.65 -6.99
CA ASN A 168 6.26 -13.18 -6.63
C ASN A 168 6.60 -11.79 -7.20
N VAL A 169 5.61 -11.08 -7.76
CA VAL A 169 5.78 -9.77 -8.39
C VAL A 169 5.19 -8.68 -7.49
N LEU A 170 6.02 -7.67 -7.20
CA LEU A 170 5.59 -6.43 -6.56
C LEU A 170 5.66 -5.30 -7.59
N LEU A 171 4.51 -4.67 -7.84
CA LEU A 171 4.32 -3.54 -8.73
C LEU A 171 3.86 -2.33 -7.90
N TRP A 172 4.13 -1.12 -8.39
CA TRP A 172 3.62 0.10 -7.78
C TRP A 172 3.46 1.25 -8.76
N ASP A 173 2.50 2.10 -8.47
CA ASP A 173 2.16 3.31 -9.21
C ASP A 173 2.00 4.47 -8.22
N ASN A 174 2.25 5.69 -8.68
CA ASN A 174 2.14 6.89 -7.86
C ASN A 174 0.90 7.67 -8.30
N ILE A 175 0.06 8.06 -7.34
CA ILE A 175 -1.15 8.82 -7.61
C ILE A 175 -1.16 10.14 -6.84
N TYR A 176 -1.83 11.13 -7.42
CA TYR A 176 -2.19 12.36 -6.72
C TYR A 176 -3.70 12.34 -6.46
N PHE A 177 -4.07 12.43 -5.19
CA PHE A 177 -5.47 12.49 -4.76
C PHE A 177 -5.83 13.93 -4.38
N THR A 178 -7.01 14.38 -4.81
CA THR A 178 -7.53 15.72 -4.46
C THR A 178 -9.03 15.69 -4.18
N ASN A 179 -9.48 16.38 -3.12
CA ASN A 179 -10.87 16.47 -2.71
C ASN A 179 -11.69 17.54 -3.47
N GLN A 180 -11.14 18.11 -4.54
CA GLN A 180 -11.82 19.13 -5.35
C GLN A 180 -13.08 18.60 -6.04
#